data_AF-A0A2H6H0L2-F1
#
_entry.id   AF-A0A2H6H0L2-F1
#
_cell.length_a   1.000
_cell.length_b   1.000
_cell.length_c   1.000
_cell.angle_alpha   90.00
_cell.angle_beta   90.00
_cell.angle_gamma   90.00
#
_symmetry.space_group_name_H-M   'P 1'
#
loop_
_entity.id
_entity.type
_entity.pdbx_description
1 polymer ?
#
loop_
_entity_poly.entity_id
_entity_poly.type
_entity_poly.pdbx_seq_one_letter_code
_entity_poly.pdbx_strand_id
1 'polypeptide(L)' 'MTIKPICDKCKQELTEFGAILFSPPDENNNVKKFHICKKCYEEMIKDF' A
#
# COMPACT_ATOMS: atom_id res chain seq x y z
N MET A 1 0.70 -0.39 -21.88
CA MET A 1 1.48 -1.18 -20.90
C MET A 1 0.91 -0.91 -19.53
N THR A 2 0.22 -1.88 -18.94
CA THR A 2 -0.30 -1.73 -17.57
C THR A 2 0.84 -2.04 -16.61
N ILE A 3 1.43 -1.01 -16.00
CA ILE A 3 2.36 -1.17 -14.88
C ILE A 3 1.53 -1.81 -13.77
N LYS A 4 1.73 -3.10 -13.54
CA LYS A 4 1.02 -3.81 -12.47
C LYS A 4 1.63 -3.36 -11.15
N PRO A 5 0.87 -2.71 -10.26
CA PRO A 5 1.43 -2.21 -9.02
C PRO A 5 1.88 -3.40 -8.15
N ILE A 6 2.98 -3.23 -7.41
CA ILE A 6 3.54 -4.26 -6.53
C ILE A 6 3.23 -3.85 -5.09
N CYS A 7 2.80 -4.80 -4.27
CA CYS A 7 2.51 -4.54 -2.86
C CYS A 7 3.81 -4.23 -2.11
N ASP A 8 3.87 -3.09 -1.45
CA ASP A 8 5.05 -2.66 -0.70
C ASP A 8 5.36 -3.57 0.49
N LYS A 9 4.33 -4.22 1.08
CA LYS A 9 4.43 -5.13 2.23
C LYS A 9 4.85 -6.54 1.85
N CYS A 10 4.11 -7.22 0.98
CA CYS A 10 4.38 -8.63 0.62
C CYS A 10 5.19 -8.82 -0.67
N LYS A 11 5.51 -7.73 -1.38
CA LYS A 11 6.24 -7.73 -2.66
C LYS A 11 5.58 -8.57 -3.77
N GLN A 12 4.31 -8.93 -3.60
CA GLN A 12 3.52 -9.61 -4.63
C GLN A 12 2.86 -8.60 -5.56
N GLU A 13 2.66 -9.01 -6.81
CA GLU A 13 1.92 -8.24 -7.80
C GLU A 13 0.46 -8.06 -7.37
N LEU A 14 -0.08 -6.84 -7.44
CA LEU A 14 -1.49 -6.60 -7.24
C LEU A 14 -2.25 -7.09 -8.49
N THR A 15 -2.85 -8.26 -8.37
CA THR A 15 -3.78 -8.81 -9.37
C THR A 15 -5.16 -8.17 -9.30
N GLU A 16 -5.48 -7.51 -8.19
CA GLU A 16 -6.75 -6.85 -7.89
C GLU A 16 -6.51 -5.45 -7.32
N PHE A 17 -7.50 -4.56 -7.42
CA PHE A 17 -7.43 -3.23 -6.80
C PHE A 17 -7.23 -3.37 -5.28
N GLY A 18 -6.09 -2.89 -4.79
CA GLY A 18 -5.75 -2.86 -3.37
C GLY A 18 -6.01 -1.49 -2.73
N ALA A 19 -5.35 -1.24 -1.61
CA ALA A 19 -5.35 0.05 -0.93
C ALA A 19 -4.10 0.86 -1.32
N ILE A 20 -4.26 2.18 -1.42
CA ILE A 20 -3.14 3.12 -1.41
C ILE A 20 -3.14 3.79 -0.05
N LEU A 21 -2.06 3.61 0.72
CA LEU A 21 -1.89 4.24 2.01
C LEU A 21 -0.95 5.44 1.90
N PHE A 22 -1.25 6.48 2.65
CA PHE A 22 -0.42 7.68 2.77
C PHE A 22 0.07 7.80 4.22
N SER A 23 1.37 8.03 4.39
CA SER A 23 1.91 8.36 5.70
C SER A 23 1.47 9.77 6.12
N PRO A 24 1.60 10.12 7.41
CA PRO A 24 1.69 11.51 7.81
C PRO A 24 2.80 12.23 7.01
N PRO A 25 2.67 13.55 6.78
CA PRO A 25 3.74 14.34 6.17
C PRO A 25 4.99 14.33 7.05
N ASP A 26 6.17 14.33 6.42
CA ASP A 26 7.45 14.53 7.12
C ASP A 26 7.74 16.03 7.38
N GLU A 27 8.87 16.32 8.00
CA GLU A 27 9.31 17.70 8.32
C GLU A 27 9.43 18.60 7.09
N ASN A 28 9.56 18.02 5.90
CA ASN A 28 9.67 18.73 4.63
C ASN A 28 8.32 18.74 3.85
N ASN A 29 7.21 18.41 4.50
CA ASN A 29 5.87 18.26 3.89
C ASN A 29 5.78 17.18 2.80
N ASN A 30 6.65 16.17 2.81
CA ASN A 30 6.55 15.03 1.90
C ASN A 30 5.70 13.91 2.50
N VAL A 31 4.88 13.29 1.65
CA VAL A 31 4.04 12.15 2.02
C VAL A 31 4.56 10.89 1.33
N LYS A 32 4.74 9.81 2.10
CA LYS A 32 5.07 8.49 1.53
C LYS A 32 3.79 7.79 1.12
N LYS A 33 3.74 7.33 -0.14
CA LYS A 33 2.67 6.49 -0.66
C LYS A 33 3.09 5.02 -0.63
N PHE A 34 2.16 4.14 -0.26
CA PHE A 34 2.36 2.69 -0.23
C PHE A 34 1.23 2.01 -0.99
N HIS A 35 1.57 1.08 -1.88
CA HIS A 35 0.59 0.19 -2.51
C HIS A 35 0.46 -1.07 -1.65
N ILE A 36 -0.73 -1.35 -1.17
CA ILE A 36 -0.99 -2.50 -0.29
C ILE A 36 -2.05 -3.38 -0.93
N CYS A 37 -1.78 -4.67 -1.07
CA CYS A 37 -2.78 -5.62 -1.56
C CYS A 37 -3.88 -5.83 -0.52
N LYS A 38 -5.07 -6.23 -0.97
CA LYS A 38 -6.23 -6.47 -0.10
C LYS A 38 -5.92 -7.36 1.10
N LYS A 39 -5.21 -8.48 0.89
CA LYS A 39 -4.81 -9.40 1.97
C LYS A 39 -4.00 -8.70 3.06
N CYS A 40 -2.97 -7.96 2.66
CA CYS A 40 -2.11 -7.23 3.58
C CYS A 40 -2.86 -6.14 4.35
N TYR A 41 -3.84 -5.49 3.70
CA TYR A 41 -4.72 -4.52 4.34
C TYR A 41 -5.65 -5.18 5.35
N GLU A 42 -6.28 -6.30 4.99
CA GLU A 42 -7.15 -7.09 5.88
C GLU A 42 -6.41 -7.59 7.13
N GLU A 43 -5.13 -7.93 7.02
CA GLU A 43 -4.29 -8.26 8.18
C GLU A 43 -4.00 -7.04 9.06
N MET A 44 -3.78 -5.87 8.47
CA MET A 44 -3.47 -4.64 9.23
C MET A 44 -4.67 -4.17 10.04
N ILE A 45 -5.89 -4.25 9.48
CA ILE A 45 -7.11 -3.81 10.17
C ILE A 45 -7.56 -4.77 11.28
N LYS A 46 -7.08 -6.03 11.29
CA LYS A 46 -7.39 -6.98 12.37
C LYS A 46 -6.64 -6.68 13.67
N ASP A 47 -5.57 -5.91 13.58
CA ASP A 47 -4.72 -5.53 14.72
C ASP A 47 -5.14 -4.19 15.35
N PHE A 48 -6.09 -3.48 14.73
CA PHE A 48 -6.71 -2.24 15.21
C PHE A 48 -8.05 -2.53 15.90
#